data_AF-A0A227JFW7-F1
#
_entry.id   AF-A0A227JFW7-F1
#
_cell.length_a   1.000
_cell.length_b   1.000
_cell.length_c   1.000
_cell.angle_alpha   90.00
_cell.angle_beta   90.00
_cell.angle_gamma   90.00
#
_symmetry.space_group_name_H-M   'P 1'
#
loop_
_entity.id
_entity.type
_entity.pdbx_description
1 polymer ?
#
loop_
_entity_poly.entity_id
_entity_poly.type
_entity_poly.pdbx_seq_one_letter_code
_entity_poly.pdbx_strand_id
1 'polypeptide(L)'
;MELQHISDNNWLSTSWIRSEQAGLKQRRRPEDIRVTPATLQDRRHQLNFLLETVTQFALPLFNQLFAHSDSRLILTDADGVIIGSWGQPKFREKLTEIALSSGACWQEKVKGTNAIGTAIIEAKPVSVIGDQHFIQHHRFISCSANPIFDHLGHLIGVLDITSEQKKHDFSTQVLVQNMVQQVENQLLNLIPQGHIRVDLACEKGLLNSGWQGIIIANEDGQILAHNQVASQLLAQQNVIGQSLDDILSIQSADHPFVFKTKPLTDKKVKSRSVTASNDLHYGDSTVEHCWQQANRVIDKDISLLILGETGVGKNEFVKALHKNSQRKTGPLVSVNCGALPKDLVESELFGYVAGAFTGANSKGYQGKIRQAHKGILFLDEIADLPLEAQSRLLHVLQDKTVLPVGSNQSVQVDTQIIAATHKDLDSLVSEGLFRQDLYYRLNGLIIELPRFEERDDKQQLIENIHRRHAESEQQLCPHLLSLLLSYSWP
;
A
#
# COMPACT_ATOMS: atom_id res chain seq x y z
N MET A 1 -24.86 -9.77 -17.66
CA MET A 1 -23.78 -10.43 -16.88
C MET A 1 -24.40 -11.58 -16.12
N GLU A 2 -24.70 -12.68 -16.82
CA GLU A 2 -24.95 -13.97 -16.19
C GLU A 2 -23.67 -14.77 -16.42
N LEU A 3 -22.79 -14.74 -15.42
CA LEU A 3 -21.66 -15.66 -15.39
C LEU A 3 -22.26 -17.04 -15.15
N GLN A 4 -22.20 -17.90 -16.16
CA GLN A 4 -22.56 -19.30 -16.06
C GLN A 4 -21.78 -19.92 -14.89
N HIS A 5 -22.49 -20.14 -13.78
CA HIS A 5 -22.07 -21.02 -12.70
C HIS A 5 -22.00 -22.45 -13.26
N ILE A 6 -20.87 -22.81 -13.87
CA ILE A 6 -20.53 -24.22 -14.08
C ILE A 6 -20.03 -24.73 -12.74
N SER A 7 -20.93 -25.45 -12.08
CA SER A 7 -20.72 -26.17 -10.82
C SER A 7 -19.79 -27.37 -11.01
N ASP A 8 -18.48 -27.15 -11.04
CA ASP A 8 -17.48 -28.22 -10.83
C ASP A 8 -17.11 -28.28 -9.34
N ASN A 9 -18.10 -28.54 -8.49
CA ASN A 9 -17.99 -28.49 -7.01
C ASN A 9 -17.25 -29.69 -6.38
N ASN A 10 -16.20 -30.22 -7.02
CA ASN A 10 -15.44 -31.35 -6.47
C ASN A 10 -13.98 -31.06 -6.10
N TRP A 11 -13.49 -29.83 -6.28
CA TRP A 11 -12.10 -29.45 -5.95
C TRP A 11 -11.73 -29.73 -4.48
N LEU A 12 -12.68 -29.56 -3.56
CA LEU A 12 -12.44 -29.75 -2.14
C LEU A 12 -12.21 -31.22 -1.80
N SER A 13 -13.01 -32.12 -2.37
CA SER A 13 -12.88 -33.56 -2.10
C SER A 13 -11.60 -34.11 -2.72
N THR A 14 -11.25 -33.69 -3.93
CA THR A 14 -9.99 -34.06 -4.59
C THR A 14 -8.79 -33.55 -3.80
N SER A 15 -8.85 -32.31 -3.31
CA SER A 15 -7.82 -31.73 -2.42
C SER A 15 -7.65 -32.52 -1.11
N TRP A 16 -8.76 -32.96 -0.50
CA TRP A 16 -8.70 -33.78 0.72
C TRP A 16 -8.08 -35.16 0.45
N ILE A 17 -8.44 -35.81 -0.66
CA ILE A 17 -7.86 -37.08 -1.09
C ILE A 17 -6.35 -36.93 -1.30
N ARG A 18 -5.89 -35.88 -1.99
CA ARG A 18 -4.47 -35.59 -2.18
C ARG A 18 -3.75 -35.36 -0.85
N SER A 19 -4.39 -34.66 0.09
CA SER A 19 -3.86 -34.45 1.44
C SER A 19 -3.69 -35.76 2.22
N GLU A 20 -4.65 -36.68 2.11
CA GLU A 20 -4.56 -38.02 2.71
C GLU A 20 -3.49 -38.89 2.06
N GLN A 21 -3.40 -38.88 0.72
CA GLN A 21 -2.39 -39.60 -0.04
C GLN A 21 -0.97 -39.11 0.25
N ALA A 22 -0.81 -37.84 0.62
CA ALA A 22 0.46 -37.29 1.11
C ALA A 22 0.81 -37.74 2.55
N GLY A 23 -0.03 -38.56 3.19
CA GLY A 23 0.21 -39.12 4.52
C GLY A 23 -0.18 -38.21 5.68
N LEU A 24 -0.87 -37.09 5.41
CA LEU A 24 -1.30 -36.15 6.44
C LEU A 24 -2.50 -36.69 7.22
N LYS A 25 -2.59 -36.32 8.50
CA LYS A 25 -3.72 -36.66 9.36
C LYS A 25 -4.35 -35.39 9.90
N GLN A 26 -5.67 -35.24 9.79
CA GLN A 26 -6.38 -34.00 10.15
C GLN A 26 -6.06 -33.47 11.56
N ARG A 27 -5.86 -34.36 12.54
CA ARG A 27 -5.59 -34.00 13.95
C ARG A 27 -4.11 -33.78 14.29
N ARG A 28 -3.18 -34.22 13.43
CA ARG A 28 -1.74 -34.11 13.67
C ARG A 28 -1.25 -32.80 13.06
N ARG A 29 -0.53 -31.99 13.83
CA ARG A 29 0.14 -30.80 13.28
C ARG A 29 1.15 -31.24 12.21
N PRO A 30 1.09 -30.70 10.97
CA PRO A 30 2.06 -31.00 9.94
C PRO A 30 3.43 -30.45 10.32
N GLU A 31 4.48 -31.02 9.75
CA GLU A 31 5.83 -30.46 9.90
C GLU A 31 5.91 -29.06 9.30
N ASP A 32 6.70 -28.19 9.92
CA ASP A 32 6.91 -26.84 9.43
C ASP A 32 8.11 -26.79 8.49
N ILE A 33 7.88 -27.14 7.22
CA ILE A 33 8.91 -27.09 6.19
C ILE A 33 9.17 -25.64 5.80
N ARG A 34 10.40 -25.18 6.07
CA ARG A 34 10.88 -23.84 5.72
C ARG A 34 12.13 -23.93 4.87
N VAL A 35 12.25 -23.04 3.89
CA VAL A 35 13.50 -22.85 3.17
C VAL A 35 14.52 -22.13 4.05
N THR A 36 15.81 -22.31 3.75
CA THR A 36 16.88 -21.60 4.45
C THR A 36 16.82 -20.09 4.14
N PRO A 37 17.36 -19.22 5.02
CA PRO A 37 17.42 -17.79 4.75
C PRO A 37 18.12 -17.43 3.43
N ALA A 38 19.20 -18.14 3.08
CA ALA A 38 19.90 -17.96 1.81
C ALA A 38 19.00 -18.29 0.61
N THR A 39 18.34 -19.45 0.65
CA THR A 39 17.39 -19.84 -0.41
C THR A 39 16.20 -18.89 -0.52
N LEU A 40 15.70 -18.36 0.61
CA LEU A 40 14.63 -17.35 0.60
C LEU A 40 15.11 -16.05 -0.05
N GLN A 41 16.33 -15.62 0.24
CA GLN A 41 16.92 -14.42 -0.36
C GLN A 41 17.10 -14.58 -1.88
N ASP A 42 17.58 -15.74 -2.34
CA ASP A 42 17.72 -16.05 -3.77
C ASP A 42 16.37 -16.03 -4.48
N ARG A 43 15.34 -16.66 -3.89
CA ARG A 43 13.97 -16.65 -4.42
C ARG A 43 13.40 -15.23 -4.49
N ARG A 44 13.60 -14.41 -3.45
CA ARG A 44 13.20 -13.00 -3.43
C ARG A 44 13.91 -12.18 -4.49
N HIS A 45 15.20 -12.41 -4.71
CA HIS A 45 15.97 -11.73 -5.75
C HIS A 45 15.44 -12.08 -7.15
N GLN A 46 15.19 -13.37 -7.42
CA GLN A 46 14.62 -13.83 -8.69
C GLN A 46 13.22 -13.25 -8.95
N LEU A 47 12.40 -13.14 -7.91
CA LEU A 47 11.01 -12.66 -7.97
C LEU A 47 10.86 -11.19 -7.52
N ASN A 48 11.95 -10.42 -7.55
CA ASN A 48 11.91 -9.02 -7.10
C ASN A 48 10.91 -8.19 -7.92
N PHE A 49 10.85 -8.43 -9.24
CA PHE A 49 9.88 -7.77 -10.13
C PHE A 49 8.43 -8.01 -9.69
N LEU A 50 8.12 -9.22 -9.21
CA LEU A 50 6.78 -9.59 -8.75
C LEU A 50 6.49 -8.98 -7.38
N LEU A 51 7.45 -9.04 -6.45
CA LEU A 51 7.35 -8.41 -5.13
C LEU A 51 7.10 -6.89 -5.23
N GLU A 52 7.86 -6.20 -6.07
CA GLU A 52 7.69 -4.76 -6.31
C GLU A 52 6.31 -4.47 -6.91
N THR A 53 5.88 -5.26 -7.89
CA THR A 53 4.57 -5.09 -8.55
C THR A 53 3.43 -5.29 -7.55
N VAL A 54 3.46 -6.35 -6.73
CA VAL A 54 2.45 -6.60 -5.69
C VAL A 54 2.46 -5.47 -4.65
N THR A 55 3.63 -5.03 -4.20
CA THR A 55 3.77 -3.93 -3.22
C THR A 55 3.22 -2.61 -3.78
N GLN A 56 3.37 -2.37 -5.08
CA GLN A 56 2.93 -1.12 -5.69
C GLN A 56 1.43 -1.12 -6.06
N PHE A 57 0.87 -2.26 -6.45
CA PHE A 57 -0.46 -2.30 -7.08
C PHE A 57 -1.51 -3.12 -6.32
N ALA A 58 -1.12 -4.12 -5.52
CA ALA A 58 -2.06 -4.90 -4.72
C ALA A 58 -2.11 -4.43 -3.26
N LEU A 59 -0.95 -4.20 -2.65
CA LEU A 59 -0.85 -3.82 -1.23
C LEU A 59 -1.63 -2.54 -0.85
N PRO A 60 -1.67 -1.47 -1.66
CA PRO A 60 -2.45 -0.28 -1.32
C PRO A 60 -3.96 -0.58 -1.18
N LEU A 61 -4.50 -1.43 -2.07
CA LEU A 61 -5.91 -1.83 -2.01
C LEU A 61 -6.18 -2.73 -0.80
N PHE A 62 -5.24 -3.62 -0.46
CA PHE A 62 -5.33 -4.43 0.74
C PHE A 62 -5.36 -3.55 2.00
N ASN A 63 -4.40 -2.63 2.11
CA ASN A 63 -4.34 -1.70 3.24
C ASN A 63 -5.61 -0.85 3.35
N GLN A 64 -6.18 -0.40 2.23
CA GLN A 64 -7.41 0.40 2.24
C GLN A 64 -8.61 -0.37 2.79
N LEU A 65 -8.73 -1.66 2.50
CA LEU A 65 -9.92 -2.46 2.81
C LEU A 65 -9.79 -3.30 4.08
N PHE A 66 -8.56 -3.69 4.44
CA PHE A 66 -8.25 -4.55 5.58
C PHE A 66 -7.43 -3.83 6.66
N ALA A 67 -7.40 -2.49 6.66
CA ALA A 67 -6.70 -1.69 7.68
C ALA A 67 -7.07 -2.08 9.12
N HIS A 68 -8.29 -2.57 9.37
CA HIS A 68 -8.82 -2.84 10.71
C HIS A 68 -9.29 -4.29 10.90
N SER A 69 -8.82 -5.22 10.07
CA SER A 69 -9.11 -6.64 10.23
C SER A 69 -7.86 -7.43 10.59
N ASP A 70 -8.06 -8.59 11.20
CA ASP A 70 -7.01 -9.56 11.50
C ASP A 70 -6.61 -10.33 10.24
N SER A 71 -6.21 -9.58 9.21
CA SER A 71 -5.92 -10.09 7.87
C SER A 71 -4.46 -9.89 7.50
N ARG A 72 -3.93 -10.80 6.69
CA ARG A 72 -2.62 -10.71 6.06
C ARG A 72 -2.74 -10.89 4.56
N LEU A 73 -1.97 -10.10 3.81
CA LEU A 73 -1.69 -10.32 2.41
C LEU A 73 -0.41 -11.14 2.31
N ILE A 74 -0.46 -12.26 1.60
CA ILE A 74 0.63 -13.20 1.46
C ILE A 74 0.93 -13.36 -0.03
N LEU A 75 2.21 -13.26 -0.38
CA LEU A 75 2.71 -13.59 -1.71
C LEU A 75 3.63 -14.80 -1.60
N THR A 76 3.35 -15.81 -2.42
CA THR A 76 4.20 -16.98 -2.58
C THR A 76 4.77 -17.08 -3.98
N ASP A 77 5.84 -17.83 -4.14
CA ASP A 77 6.30 -18.29 -5.45
C ASP A 77 5.49 -19.50 -5.96
N ALA A 78 5.82 -19.99 -7.15
CA ALA A 78 5.14 -21.13 -7.78
C ALA A 78 5.25 -22.45 -6.99
N ASP A 79 6.22 -22.57 -6.07
CA ASP A 79 6.36 -23.72 -5.18
C ASP A 79 5.57 -23.53 -3.87
N GLY A 80 4.82 -22.43 -3.72
CA GLY A 80 4.06 -22.15 -2.50
C GLY A 80 4.93 -21.77 -1.31
N VAL A 81 6.17 -21.30 -1.54
CA VAL A 81 7.02 -20.72 -0.49
C VAL A 81 6.67 -19.26 -0.33
N ILE A 82 6.39 -18.82 0.91
CA ILE A 82 6.07 -17.41 1.18
C ILE A 82 7.31 -16.53 0.96
N ILE A 83 7.23 -15.64 -0.03
CA ILE A 83 8.28 -14.67 -0.35
C ILE A 83 7.97 -13.28 0.24
N GLY A 84 6.69 -12.92 0.36
CA GLY A 84 6.21 -11.65 0.92
C GLY A 84 5.02 -11.85 1.85
N SER A 85 4.96 -11.08 2.93
CA SER A 85 3.83 -11.08 3.86
C SER A 85 3.65 -9.68 4.43
N TRP A 86 2.43 -9.15 4.32
CA TRP A 86 2.07 -7.82 4.79
C TRP A 86 0.80 -7.90 5.64
N GLY A 87 0.70 -7.05 6.67
CA GLY A 87 -0.44 -6.99 7.57
C GLY A 87 -0.08 -6.32 8.90
N GLN A 88 -1.09 -6.10 9.74
CA GLN A 88 -0.96 -5.43 11.03
C GLN A 88 0.02 -6.19 11.98
N PRO A 89 1.02 -5.53 12.58
CA PRO A 89 1.98 -6.16 13.48
C PRO A 89 1.41 -6.50 14.86
N LYS A 90 0.25 -5.93 15.27
CA LYS A 90 -0.35 -6.12 16.60
C LYS A 90 -0.96 -7.51 16.84
N PHE A 91 -1.26 -8.30 15.81
CA PHE A 91 -2.00 -9.56 15.95
C PHE A 91 -1.08 -10.79 15.84
N ARG A 92 0.01 -10.76 16.63
CA ARG A 92 1.16 -11.69 16.58
C ARG A 92 0.96 -13.04 17.26
N GLU A 93 -0.15 -13.34 17.92
CA GLU A 93 -0.20 -14.59 18.69
C GLU A 93 -0.67 -15.79 17.86
N LYS A 94 -1.84 -15.77 17.22
CA LYS A 94 -2.40 -16.99 16.60
C LYS A 94 -1.99 -17.25 15.14
N LEU A 95 -1.95 -16.23 14.28
CA LEU A 95 -1.55 -16.42 12.87
C LEU A 95 -0.04 -16.75 12.74
N THR A 96 0.77 -16.35 13.70
CA THR A 96 2.21 -16.60 13.75
C THR A 96 2.51 -18.04 14.17
N GLU A 97 1.63 -18.67 14.97
CA GLU A 97 1.68 -20.11 15.30
C GLU A 97 1.53 -21.01 14.06
N ILE A 98 0.85 -20.55 13.00
CA ILE A 98 0.65 -21.34 11.76
C ILE A 98 1.81 -21.19 10.76
N ALA A 99 2.92 -20.54 11.13
CA ALA A 99 4.07 -20.34 10.23
C ALA A 99 3.71 -19.57 8.93
N LEU A 100 2.89 -18.52 9.02
CA LEU A 100 2.61 -17.60 7.90
C LEU A 100 3.74 -16.58 7.65
N SER A 101 4.95 -16.87 8.12
CA SER A 101 6.15 -16.04 7.93
C SER A 101 6.86 -16.41 6.64
N SER A 102 7.60 -15.45 6.07
CA SER A 102 8.42 -15.70 4.88
C SER A 102 9.36 -16.91 5.06
N GLY A 103 9.48 -17.71 3.99
CA GLY A 103 10.24 -18.95 3.96
C GLY A 103 9.43 -20.21 4.25
N ALA A 104 8.21 -20.11 4.80
CA ALA A 104 7.35 -21.27 5.02
C ALA A 104 6.73 -21.79 3.71
N CYS A 105 6.66 -23.11 3.57
CA CYS A 105 6.06 -23.80 2.43
C CYS A 105 4.62 -24.21 2.73
N TRP A 106 3.71 -23.79 1.84
CA TRP A 106 2.26 -23.99 1.94
C TRP A 106 1.71 -24.93 0.86
N GLN A 107 2.55 -25.77 0.26
CA GLN A 107 2.07 -26.81 -0.65
C GLN A 107 1.06 -27.73 0.04
N GLU A 108 0.05 -28.15 -0.73
CA GLU A 108 -1.03 -28.99 -0.24
C GLU A 108 -0.51 -30.32 0.34
N LYS A 109 0.52 -30.90 -0.28
CA LYS A 109 1.18 -32.13 0.19
C LYS A 109 1.90 -31.99 1.55
N VAL A 110 2.16 -30.76 2.00
CA VAL A 110 2.88 -30.46 3.24
C VAL A 110 1.91 -30.00 4.33
N LYS A 111 1.02 -29.07 4.01
CA LYS A 111 0.12 -28.41 4.98
C LYS A 111 -1.33 -28.89 4.90
N GLY A 112 -1.63 -29.82 4.01
CA GLY A 112 -2.98 -30.27 3.69
C GLY A 112 -3.73 -29.22 2.86
N THR A 113 -5.01 -29.47 2.62
CA THR A 113 -5.90 -28.53 1.92
C THR A 113 -5.83 -27.15 2.55
N ASN A 114 -5.36 -26.18 1.76
CA ASN A 114 -5.20 -24.77 2.10
C ASN A 114 -5.26 -23.95 0.80
N ALA A 115 -5.62 -22.67 0.88
CA ALA A 115 -5.91 -21.89 -0.33
C ALA A 115 -4.69 -21.76 -1.26
N ILE A 116 -3.50 -21.52 -0.73
CA ILE A 116 -2.26 -21.37 -1.53
C ILE A 116 -1.96 -22.66 -2.29
N GLY A 117 -1.78 -23.77 -1.58
CA GLY A 117 -1.40 -25.05 -2.18
C GLY A 117 -2.44 -25.57 -3.16
N THR A 118 -3.73 -25.39 -2.85
CA THR A 118 -4.81 -25.82 -3.74
C THR A 118 -4.93 -24.90 -4.96
N ALA A 119 -4.73 -23.59 -4.84
CA ALA A 119 -4.69 -22.67 -5.98
C ALA A 119 -3.54 -22.97 -6.96
N ILE A 120 -2.37 -23.42 -6.46
CA ILE A 120 -1.25 -23.87 -7.29
C ILE A 120 -1.65 -25.08 -8.15
N ILE A 121 -2.30 -26.08 -7.55
CA ILE A 121 -2.66 -27.33 -8.23
C ILE A 121 -3.83 -27.13 -9.19
N GLU A 122 -4.87 -26.41 -8.75
CA GLU A 122 -6.07 -26.17 -9.55
C GLU A 122 -5.86 -25.10 -10.63
N ALA A 123 -4.78 -24.31 -10.54
CA ALA A 123 -4.48 -23.17 -11.41
C ALA A 123 -5.66 -22.19 -11.53
N LYS A 124 -6.42 -22.04 -10.44
CA LYS A 124 -7.66 -21.27 -10.36
C LYS A 124 -7.76 -20.52 -9.02
N PRO A 125 -8.54 -19.44 -8.94
CA PRO A 125 -8.87 -18.82 -7.66
C PRO A 125 -9.59 -19.80 -6.73
N VAL A 126 -9.13 -19.90 -5.48
CA VAL A 126 -9.65 -20.85 -4.49
C VAL A 126 -9.86 -20.13 -3.16
N SER A 127 -10.99 -20.41 -2.50
CA SER A 127 -11.24 -19.99 -1.12
C SER A 127 -11.41 -21.22 -0.24
N VAL A 128 -10.64 -21.28 0.86
CA VAL A 128 -10.70 -22.33 1.87
C VAL A 128 -11.14 -21.71 3.19
N ILE A 129 -12.30 -22.12 3.68
CA ILE A 129 -12.99 -21.50 4.81
C ILE A 129 -13.10 -22.50 5.95
N GLY A 130 -12.50 -22.18 7.09
CA GLY A 130 -12.67 -22.92 8.34
C GLY A 130 -12.47 -24.42 8.18
N ASP A 131 -13.55 -25.20 8.38
CA ASP A 131 -13.57 -26.66 8.29
C ASP A 131 -13.14 -27.25 6.95
N GLN A 132 -13.08 -26.45 5.88
CA GLN A 132 -12.55 -26.89 4.59
C GLN A 132 -11.03 -27.13 4.62
N HIS A 133 -10.32 -26.54 5.59
CA HIS A 133 -8.93 -26.89 5.85
C HIS A 133 -8.83 -28.33 6.33
N PHE A 134 -7.98 -29.11 5.65
CA PHE A 134 -7.78 -30.52 5.98
C PHE A 134 -7.21 -30.68 7.41
N ILE A 135 -6.26 -29.83 7.79
CA ILE A 135 -5.67 -29.81 9.14
C ILE A 135 -6.57 -29.02 10.08
N GLN A 136 -7.02 -29.66 11.17
CA GLN A 136 -7.93 -29.07 12.15
C GLN A 136 -7.35 -27.81 12.80
N HIS A 137 -6.04 -27.76 12.96
CA HIS A 137 -5.37 -26.60 13.54
C HIS A 137 -5.46 -25.34 12.67
N HIS A 138 -5.77 -25.45 11.37
CA HIS A 138 -5.94 -24.30 10.48
C HIS A 138 -7.41 -23.85 10.38
N ARG A 139 -8.36 -24.52 11.05
CA ARG A 139 -9.80 -24.24 10.85
C ARG A 139 -10.31 -22.95 11.47
N PHE A 140 -9.45 -22.21 12.18
CA PHE A 140 -9.80 -20.89 12.71
C PHE A 140 -9.58 -19.76 11.69
N ILE A 141 -8.93 -20.04 10.55
CA ILE A 141 -8.68 -19.07 9.49
C ILE A 141 -9.59 -19.30 8.27
N SER A 142 -9.77 -18.23 7.50
CA SER A 142 -10.31 -18.28 6.15
C SER A 142 -9.29 -17.67 5.19
N CYS A 143 -9.13 -18.29 4.03
CA CYS A 143 -8.12 -17.91 3.05
C CYS A 143 -8.77 -17.79 1.68
N SER A 144 -8.36 -16.77 0.92
CA SER A 144 -8.73 -16.59 -0.49
C SER A 144 -7.46 -16.35 -1.28
N ALA A 145 -7.12 -17.31 -2.13
CA ALA A 145 -5.93 -17.30 -2.94
C ALA A 145 -6.28 -17.21 -4.43
N ASN A 146 -5.44 -16.51 -5.19
CA ASN A 146 -5.52 -16.48 -6.64
C ASN A 146 -4.11 -16.66 -7.24
N PRO A 147 -3.90 -17.62 -8.16
CA PRO A 147 -2.64 -17.74 -8.87
C PRO A 147 -2.36 -16.50 -9.71
N ILE A 148 -1.07 -16.17 -9.84
CA ILE A 148 -0.55 -15.12 -10.70
C ILE A 148 0.20 -15.80 -11.84
N PHE A 149 -0.17 -15.46 -13.07
CA PHE A 149 0.49 -15.98 -14.26
C PHE A 149 1.35 -14.91 -14.94
N ASP A 150 2.44 -15.35 -15.56
CA ASP A 150 3.15 -14.51 -16.52
C ASP A 150 2.37 -14.44 -17.86
N HIS A 151 2.90 -13.65 -18.79
CA HIS A 151 2.29 -13.46 -20.11
C HIS A 151 2.36 -14.70 -21.02
N LEU A 152 3.10 -15.74 -20.63
CA LEU A 152 3.19 -17.03 -21.31
C LEU A 152 2.25 -18.08 -20.69
N GLY A 153 1.55 -17.72 -19.61
CA GLY A 153 0.66 -18.62 -18.88
C GLY A 153 1.39 -19.49 -17.85
N HIS A 154 2.65 -19.22 -17.53
CA HIS A 154 3.33 -19.91 -16.44
C HIS A 154 2.92 -19.33 -15.09
N LEU A 155 2.65 -20.22 -14.13
CA LEU A 155 2.42 -19.83 -12.74
C LEU A 155 3.74 -19.29 -12.17
N ILE A 156 3.74 -18.03 -11.73
CA ILE A 156 4.92 -17.38 -11.11
C ILE A 156 4.77 -17.18 -9.61
N GLY A 157 3.54 -17.25 -9.10
CA GLY A 157 3.25 -17.11 -7.68
C GLY A 157 1.76 -17.18 -7.37
N VAL A 158 1.43 -17.06 -6.09
CA VAL A 158 0.04 -16.98 -5.62
C VAL A 158 -0.09 -15.82 -4.66
N LEU A 159 -1.11 -14.99 -4.88
CA LEU A 159 -1.53 -13.96 -3.94
C LEU A 159 -2.66 -14.52 -3.07
N ASP A 160 -2.50 -14.44 -1.75
CA ASP A 160 -3.49 -14.91 -0.79
C ASP A 160 -3.82 -13.81 0.22
N ILE A 161 -5.09 -13.72 0.60
CA ILE A 161 -5.50 -13.04 1.82
C ILE A 161 -5.91 -14.11 2.81
N THR A 162 -5.36 -14.03 4.02
CA THR A 162 -5.71 -14.90 5.15
C THR A 162 -6.23 -14.05 6.30
N SER A 163 -7.37 -14.42 6.91
CA SER A 163 -7.97 -13.68 8.03
C SER A 163 -8.38 -14.57 9.22
N GLU A 164 -8.24 -14.06 10.44
CA GLU A 164 -8.83 -14.63 11.66
C GLU A 164 -10.28 -14.09 11.81
N GLN A 165 -11.27 -14.95 11.61
CA GLN A 165 -12.73 -14.68 11.67
C GLN A 165 -13.42 -13.92 10.51
N LYS A 166 -14.71 -14.28 10.33
CA LYS A 166 -15.66 -14.07 9.21
C LYS A 166 -15.33 -14.87 7.94
N LYS A 167 -16.39 -15.48 7.36
CA LYS A 167 -16.32 -16.18 6.08
C LYS A 167 -15.68 -15.23 5.07
N HIS A 168 -14.58 -15.67 4.44
CA HIS A 168 -14.21 -15.09 3.16
C HIS A 168 -15.40 -15.33 2.23
N ASP A 169 -16.17 -14.29 2.00
CA ASP A 169 -17.30 -14.33 1.11
C ASP A 169 -16.81 -14.16 -0.33
N PHE A 170 -17.75 -14.21 -1.27
CA PHE A 170 -17.47 -13.97 -2.67
C PHE A 170 -16.77 -12.62 -2.90
N SER A 171 -17.08 -11.61 -2.08
CA SER A 171 -16.50 -10.27 -2.15
C SER A 171 -14.98 -10.28 -1.95
N THR A 172 -14.48 -11.00 -0.94
CA THR A 172 -13.03 -11.14 -0.72
C THR A 172 -12.34 -11.87 -1.86
N GLN A 173 -12.97 -12.92 -2.40
CA GLN A 173 -12.38 -13.65 -3.53
C GLN A 173 -12.27 -12.77 -4.78
N VAL A 174 -13.34 -12.02 -5.12
CA VAL A 174 -13.33 -11.05 -6.23
C VAL A 174 -12.28 -9.97 -6.01
N LEU A 175 -12.09 -9.52 -4.77
CA LEU A 175 -11.09 -8.53 -4.44
C LEU A 175 -9.65 -9.05 -4.68
N VAL A 176 -9.34 -10.28 -4.27
CA VAL A 176 -8.04 -10.90 -4.55
C VAL A 176 -7.84 -11.07 -6.05
N GLN A 177 -8.89 -11.47 -6.78
CA GLN A 177 -8.85 -11.53 -8.25
C GLN A 177 -8.54 -10.16 -8.87
N ASN A 178 -9.16 -9.08 -8.38
CA ASN A 178 -8.89 -7.73 -8.84
C ASN A 178 -7.43 -7.31 -8.58
N MET A 179 -6.90 -7.62 -7.40
CA MET A 179 -5.49 -7.35 -7.07
C MET A 179 -4.55 -8.09 -8.02
N VAL A 180 -4.78 -9.38 -8.26
CA VAL A 180 -3.97 -10.17 -9.21
C VAL A 180 -4.10 -9.61 -10.62
N GLN A 181 -5.30 -9.28 -11.08
CA GLN A 181 -5.51 -8.70 -12.41
C GLN A 181 -4.72 -7.39 -12.58
N GLN A 182 -4.68 -6.53 -11.56
CA GLN A 182 -3.85 -5.32 -11.57
C GLN A 182 -2.37 -5.66 -11.64
N VAL A 183 -1.91 -6.64 -10.87
CA VAL A 183 -0.51 -7.11 -10.89
C VAL A 183 -0.13 -7.62 -12.29
N GLU A 184 -0.91 -8.54 -12.86
CA GLU A 184 -0.66 -9.09 -14.20
C GLU A 184 -0.68 -8.03 -15.30
N ASN A 185 -1.63 -7.10 -15.26
CA ASN A 185 -1.68 -5.96 -16.18
C ASN A 185 -0.42 -5.08 -16.11
N GLN A 186 0.24 -5.03 -14.95
CA GLN A 186 1.49 -4.31 -14.77
C GLN A 186 2.69 -5.13 -15.24
N LEU A 187 2.69 -6.44 -15.02
CA LEU A 187 3.71 -7.36 -15.53
C LEU A 187 3.79 -7.35 -17.06
N LEU A 188 2.66 -7.15 -17.77
CA LEU A 188 2.66 -6.96 -19.23
C LEU A 188 3.55 -5.79 -19.68
N ASN A 189 3.70 -4.75 -18.87
CA ASN A 189 4.55 -3.60 -19.21
C ASN A 189 6.04 -3.88 -19.02
N LEU A 190 6.39 -5.02 -18.42
CA LEU A 190 7.77 -5.44 -18.14
C LEU A 190 8.27 -6.49 -19.14
N ILE A 191 7.47 -6.82 -20.17
CA ILE A 191 7.81 -7.82 -21.17
C ILE A 191 9.04 -7.37 -21.96
N PRO A 192 10.12 -8.18 -21.97
CA PRO A 192 11.28 -7.91 -22.80
C PRO A 192 10.87 -7.80 -24.27
N GLN A 193 11.43 -6.84 -25.01
CA GLN A 193 11.09 -6.57 -26.42
C GLN A 193 9.67 -6.02 -26.66
N GLY A 194 8.91 -5.68 -25.62
CA GLY A 194 7.68 -4.91 -25.78
C GLY A 194 7.99 -3.44 -26.10
N HIS A 195 7.49 -2.93 -27.23
CA HIS A 195 7.70 -1.54 -27.67
C HIS A 195 6.40 -0.77 -27.88
N ILE A 196 5.28 -1.47 -28.08
CA ILE A 196 3.98 -0.87 -28.35
C ILE A 196 2.98 -1.48 -27.37
N ARG A 197 2.22 -0.62 -26.68
CA ARG A 197 1.06 -1.04 -25.89
C ARG A 197 -0.20 -0.49 -26.51
N VAL A 198 -1.19 -1.37 -26.66
CA VAL A 198 -2.55 -0.99 -27.05
C VAL A 198 -3.50 -1.33 -25.93
N ASP A 199 -4.20 -0.30 -25.44
CA ASP A 199 -5.33 -0.47 -24.53
C ASP A 199 -6.61 -0.56 -25.37
N LEU A 200 -7.44 -1.59 -25.14
CA LEU A 200 -8.71 -1.87 -25.81
C LEU A 200 -9.87 -1.78 -24.82
N ALA A 201 -11.02 -1.26 -25.23
CA ALA A 201 -12.24 -1.31 -24.44
C ALA A 201 -13.49 -1.17 -25.31
N CYS A 202 -14.65 -1.59 -24.83
CA CYS A 202 -15.93 -1.37 -25.54
C CYS A 202 -16.31 0.13 -25.60
N GLU A 203 -15.83 0.95 -24.66
CA GLU A 203 -16.09 2.40 -24.63
C GLU A 203 -14.88 3.20 -24.11
N LYS A 204 -14.81 4.49 -24.46
CA LYS A 204 -13.65 5.35 -24.15
C LYS A 204 -13.40 5.51 -22.64
N GLY A 205 -14.44 5.46 -21.82
CA GLY A 205 -14.33 5.61 -20.36
C GLY A 205 -13.53 4.50 -19.68
N LEU A 206 -13.47 3.31 -20.30
CA LEU A 206 -12.84 2.13 -19.71
C LEU A 206 -11.34 1.98 -20.03
N LEU A 207 -10.78 2.76 -20.97
CA LEU A 207 -9.38 2.65 -21.40
C LEU A 207 -8.33 2.92 -20.28
N ASN A 208 -8.75 3.39 -19.11
CA ASN A 208 -7.89 3.58 -17.93
C ASN A 208 -8.56 3.12 -16.61
N SER A 209 -9.61 2.30 -16.67
CA SER A 209 -10.35 1.89 -15.47
C SER A 209 -9.70 0.72 -14.72
N GLY A 210 -8.68 0.10 -15.31
CA GLY A 210 -8.10 -1.16 -14.83
C GLY A 210 -8.77 -2.40 -15.44
N TRP A 211 -9.86 -2.22 -16.18
CA TRP A 211 -10.66 -3.27 -16.84
C TRP A 211 -10.53 -3.25 -18.36
N GLN A 212 -9.50 -2.58 -18.89
CA GLN A 212 -9.22 -2.57 -20.32
C GLN A 212 -8.55 -3.87 -20.78
N GLY A 213 -8.78 -4.22 -22.04
CA GLY A 213 -7.91 -5.13 -22.77
C GLY A 213 -6.53 -4.50 -22.96
N ILE A 214 -5.46 -5.27 -22.78
CA ILE A 214 -4.09 -4.82 -22.98
C ILE A 214 -3.44 -5.76 -23.98
N ILE A 215 -2.78 -5.19 -24.99
CA ILE A 215 -1.93 -5.90 -25.95
C ILE A 215 -0.55 -5.25 -25.93
N ILE A 216 0.48 -6.07 -25.94
CA ILE A 216 1.89 -5.68 -26.04
C ILE A 216 2.43 -6.25 -27.35
N ALA A 217 3.06 -5.39 -28.15
CA ALA A 217 3.71 -5.75 -29.40
C ALA A 217 5.16 -5.27 -29.45
N ASN A 218 5.99 -5.92 -30.27
CA ASN A 218 7.38 -5.53 -30.52
C ASN A 218 7.49 -4.32 -31.47
N GLU A 219 8.71 -3.93 -31.83
CA GLU A 219 8.96 -2.80 -32.76
C GLU A 219 8.33 -3.01 -34.13
N ASP A 220 8.27 -4.27 -34.59
CA ASP A 220 7.69 -4.68 -35.87
C ASP A 220 6.16 -4.80 -35.82
N GLY A 221 5.53 -4.52 -34.68
CA GLY A 221 4.08 -4.63 -34.50
C GLY A 221 3.57 -6.05 -34.34
N GLN A 222 4.43 -7.05 -34.09
CA GLN A 222 4.00 -8.41 -33.75
C GLN A 222 3.59 -8.49 -32.29
N ILE A 223 2.43 -9.08 -32.02
CA ILE A 223 1.89 -9.21 -30.66
C ILE A 223 2.73 -10.22 -29.86
N LEU A 224 3.28 -9.77 -28.74
CA LEU A 224 4.04 -10.60 -27.80
C LEU A 224 3.17 -11.13 -26.66
N ALA A 225 2.18 -10.36 -26.24
CA ALA A 225 1.31 -10.72 -25.13
C ALA A 225 0.01 -9.92 -25.12
N HIS A 226 -0.96 -10.44 -24.37
CA HIS A 226 -2.21 -9.76 -24.09
C HIS A 226 -2.80 -10.24 -22.76
N ASN A 227 -3.71 -9.46 -22.16
CA ASN A 227 -4.50 -9.94 -21.03
C ASN A 227 -5.78 -10.67 -21.51
N GLN A 228 -6.50 -11.29 -20.58
CA GLN A 228 -7.72 -12.04 -20.90
C GLN A 228 -8.85 -11.15 -21.46
N VAL A 229 -8.94 -9.90 -20.99
CA VAL A 229 -9.94 -8.93 -21.47
C VAL A 229 -9.74 -8.62 -22.97
N ALA A 230 -8.49 -8.51 -23.42
CA ALA A 230 -8.20 -8.32 -24.85
C ALA A 230 -8.69 -9.49 -25.70
N SER A 231 -8.43 -10.74 -25.28
CA SER A 231 -8.93 -11.93 -26.00
C SER A 231 -10.44 -11.97 -26.11
N GLN A 232 -11.15 -11.56 -25.05
CA GLN A 232 -12.61 -11.49 -25.03
C GLN A 232 -13.13 -10.41 -25.99
N LEU A 233 -12.54 -9.21 -25.97
CA LEU A 233 -12.93 -8.11 -26.86
C LEU A 233 -12.65 -8.44 -28.34
N LEU A 234 -11.56 -9.15 -28.62
CA LEU A 234 -11.19 -9.57 -29.97
C LEU A 234 -11.94 -10.83 -30.44
N ALA A 235 -12.70 -11.49 -29.56
CA ALA A 235 -13.30 -12.80 -29.80
C ALA A 235 -12.31 -13.87 -30.32
N GLN A 236 -11.03 -13.75 -29.96
CA GLN A 236 -9.95 -14.65 -30.36
C GLN A 236 -9.09 -15.01 -29.16
N GLN A 237 -8.87 -16.31 -28.94
CA GLN A 237 -8.10 -16.79 -27.77
C GLN A 237 -6.59 -16.66 -27.94
N ASN A 238 -6.06 -16.71 -29.17
CA ASN A 238 -4.63 -16.64 -29.42
C ASN A 238 -4.31 -15.64 -30.53
N VAL A 239 -3.81 -14.48 -30.13
CA VAL A 239 -3.35 -13.41 -31.04
C VAL A 239 -1.83 -13.21 -30.99
N ILE A 240 -1.12 -14.03 -30.21
CA ILE A 240 0.34 -13.94 -30.08
C ILE A 240 0.99 -14.30 -31.42
N GLY A 241 1.98 -13.49 -31.82
CA GLY A 241 2.70 -13.60 -33.09
C GLY A 241 1.98 -12.99 -34.30
N GLN A 242 0.71 -12.57 -34.14
CA GLN A 242 -0.03 -11.89 -35.20
C GLN A 242 0.36 -10.41 -35.31
N SER A 243 0.07 -9.81 -36.47
CA SER A 243 0.26 -8.38 -36.71
C SER A 243 -0.78 -7.56 -35.94
N LEU A 244 -0.32 -6.53 -35.25
CA LEU A 244 -1.17 -5.59 -34.51
C LEU A 244 -2.13 -4.86 -35.45
N ASP A 245 -1.68 -4.45 -36.64
CA ASP A 245 -2.51 -3.73 -37.60
C ASP A 245 -3.64 -4.61 -38.13
N ASP A 246 -3.37 -5.89 -38.38
CA ASP A 246 -4.40 -6.85 -38.81
C ASP A 246 -5.47 -6.99 -37.73
N ILE A 247 -5.06 -7.17 -36.47
CA ILE A 247 -5.98 -7.29 -35.33
C ILE A 247 -6.82 -6.03 -35.12
N LEU A 248 -6.22 -4.83 -35.22
CA LEU A 248 -6.95 -3.57 -35.03
C LEU A 248 -7.86 -3.24 -36.21
N SER A 249 -7.60 -3.80 -37.40
CA SER A 249 -8.45 -3.64 -38.59
C SER A 249 -9.71 -4.51 -38.55
N ILE A 250 -9.73 -5.59 -37.74
CA ILE A 250 -10.89 -6.46 -37.52
C ILE A 250 -11.88 -5.72 -36.61
N GLN A 251 -12.61 -4.75 -37.16
CA GLN A 251 -13.82 -4.25 -36.52
C GLN A 251 -14.95 -5.23 -36.80
N SER A 252 -15.26 -6.09 -35.83
CA SER A 252 -16.48 -6.88 -35.90
C SER A 252 -17.68 -5.96 -35.71
N ALA A 253 -18.69 -6.06 -36.60
CA ALA A 253 -19.93 -5.31 -36.46
C ALA A 253 -20.69 -5.63 -35.15
N ASP A 254 -20.42 -6.81 -34.58
CA ASP A 254 -21.08 -7.33 -33.39
C ASP A 254 -20.38 -6.93 -32.07
N HIS A 255 -19.08 -6.62 -32.10
CA HIS A 255 -18.30 -6.19 -30.93
C HIS A 255 -17.40 -4.98 -31.25
N PRO A 256 -17.96 -3.76 -31.29
CA PRO A 256 -17.18 -2.55 -31.47
C PRO A 256 -16.31 -2.28 -30.24
N PHE A 257 -15.03 -2.00 -30.47
CA PHE A 257 -14.11 -1.55 -29.44
C PHE A 257 -13.39 -0.26 -29.86
N VAL A 258 -13.06 0.55 -28.86
CA VAL A 258 -12.15 1.67 -28.99
C VAL A 258 -10.76 1.25 -28.51
N PHE A 259 -9.73 1.84 -29.09
CA PHE A 259 -8.37 1.55 -28.70
C PHE A 259 -7.52 2.79 -28.58
N LYS A 260 -6.46 2.69 -27.77
CA LYS A 260 -5.43 3.71 -27.64
C LYS A 260 -4.06 3.06 -27.67
N THR A 261 -3.29 3.41 -28.68
CA THR A 261 -1.90 2.99 -28.82
C THR A 261 -1.00 3.97 -28.07
N LYS A 262 -0.03 3.44 -27.33
CA LYS A 262 1.03 4.21 -26.69
C LYS A 262 2.36 3.46 -26.82
N PRO A 263 3.48 4.18 -26.99
CA PRO A 263 4.77 3.53 -26.99
C PRO A 263 5.03 2.94 -25.60
N LEU A 264 5.32 1.63 -25.58
CA LEU A 264 5.95 0.96 -24.47
C LEU A 264 7.45 1.24 -24.61
N THR A 265 7.86 2.50 -24.49
CA THR A 265 9.30 2.77 -24.43
C THR A 265 9.88 1.97 -23.29
N ASP A 266 11.13 1.56 -23.47
CA ASP A 266 12.06 0.98 -22.51
C ASP A 266 12.24 1.94 -21.32
N LYS A 267 11.14 2.20 -20.64
CA LYS A 267 11.14 2.35 -19.22
C LYS A 267 11.59 0.97 -18.77
N LYS A 268 12.92 0.84 -18.64
CA LYS A 268 13.46 0.54 -17.31
C LYS A 268 12.39 0.97 -16.33
N VAL A 269 12.08 0.16 -15.36
CA VAL A 269 11.67 0.72 -14.09
C VAL A 269 12.85 1.60 -13.62
N LYS A 270 13.15 2.73 -14.28
CA LYS A 270 12.76 4.01 -13.75
C LYS A 270 11.43 3.78 -13.02
N SER A 271 11.50 3.24 -11.80
CA SER A 271 11.83 4.11 -10.70
C SER A 271 11.92 5.52 -11.28
N ARG A 272 10.74 6.14 -11.49
CA ARG A 272 10.64 7.45 -10.92
C ARG A 272 11.06 7.18 -9.49
N SER A 273 12.38 7.29 -9.25
CA SER A 273 12.91 7.74 -8.01
C SER A 273 12.01 8.93 -7.84
N VAL A 274 11.05 8.72 -6.97
CA VAL A 274 10.29 9.84 -6.52
C VAL A 274 11.36 10.58 -5.77
N THR A 275 11.86 11.57 -6.50
CA THR A 275 12.86 12.57 -6.17
C THR A 275 14.31 12.12 -6.06
N ALA A 276 15.18 13.08 -6.37
CA ALA A 276 16.60 13.06 -6.01
C ALA A 276 16.73 12.54 -4.58
N SER A 277 17.71 11.66 -4.31
CA SER A 277 17.99 11.22 -2.95
C SER A 277 17.98 12.44 -2.06
N ASN A 278 17.04 12.47 -1.14
CA ASN A 278 17.04 13.52 -0.15
C ASN A 278 18.04 13.08 0.92
N ASP A 279 18.79 14.00 1.51
CA ASP A 279 19.75 13.72 2.58
C ASP A 279 19.05 13.28 3.90
N LEU A 280 17.91 12.61 3.83
CA LEU A 280 17.05 12.25 4.95
C LEU A 280 17.14 10.78 5.36
N HIS A 281 17.43 9.92 4.38
CA HIS A 281 17.44 8.47 4.60
C HIS A 281 18.85 7.90 4.57
N TYR A 282 19.86 8.58 3.99
CA TYR A 282 21.29 8.17 3.98
C TYR A 282 21.58 6.67 3.69
N GLY A 283 20.65 5.96 3.02
CA GLY A 283 20.75 4.52 2.74
C GLY A 283 19.80 3.61 3.54
N ASP A 284 19.09 4.13 4.54
CA ASP A 284 18.07 3.41 5.31
C ASP A 284 16.87 3.03 4.44
N SER A 285 16.62 1.73 4.36
CA SER A 285 15.60 1.15 3.50
C SER A 285 14.17 1.44 3.97
N THR A 286 13.95 1.55 5.28
CA THR A 286 12.63 1.79 5.89
C THR A 286 12.19 3.24 5.68
N VAL A 287 13.09 4.18 5.91
CA VAL A 287 12.86 5.62 5.70
C VAL A 287 12.72 5.91 4.21
N GLU A 288 13.51 5.27 3.36
CA GLU A 288 13.35 5.33 1.90
C GLU A 288 11.98 4.80 1.48
N HIS A 289 11.51 3.69 2.05
CA HIS A 289 10.18 3.17 1.75
C HIS A 289 9.08 4.18 2.14
N CYS A 290 9.16 4.75 3.35
CA CYS A 290 8.23 5.78 3.82
C CYS A 290 8.25 7.00 2.89
N TRP A 291 9.44 7.44 2.49
CA TRP A 291 9.66 8.54 1.55
C TRP A 291 8.98 8.30 0.21
N GLN A 292 9.18 7.12 -0.38
CA GLN A 292 8.57 6.75 -1.66
C GLN A 292 7.04 6.69 -1.57
N GLN A 293 6.48 6.12 -0.50
CA GLN A 293 5.02 6.07 -0.30
C GLN A 293 4.43 7.47 -0.17
N ALA A 294 5.03 8.32 0.67
CA ALA A 294 4.54 9.66 0.92
C ALA A 294 4.53 10.53 -0.34
N ASN A 295 5.61 10.50 -1.14
CA ASN A 295 5.63 11.28 -2.38
C ASN A 295 4.65 10.76 -3.45
N ARG A 296 4.21 9.49 -3.41
CA ARG A 296 3.19 8.97 -4.34
C ARG A 296 1.80 9.55 -4.07
N VAL A 297 1.53 10.05 -2.85
CA VAL A 297 0.21 10.50 -2.42
C VAL A 297 0.11 12.01 -2.17
N ILE A 298 1.24 12.70 -1.92
CA ILE A 298 1.25 14.11 -1.48
C ILE A 298 0.55 15.08 -2.44
N ASP A 299 0.52 14.77 -3.73
CA ASP A 299 -0.11 15.59 -4.78
C ASP A 299 -1.50 15.06 -5.23
N LYS A 300 -2.08 14.11 -4.50
CA LYS A 300 -3.35 13.45 -4.88
C LYS A 300 -4.54 13.80 -3.97
N ASP A 301 -4.40 14.84 -3.15
CA ASP A 301 -5.38 15.24 -2.13
C ASP A 301 -5.73 14.12 -1.12
N ILE A 302 -4.83 13.15 -0.95
CA ILE A 302 -4.93 12.07 0.04
C ILE A 302 -4.28 12.53 1.34
N SER A 303 -4.99 12.41 2.47
CA SER A 303 -4.44 12.70 3.80
C SER A 303 -3.25 11.78 4.11
N LEU A 304 -2.17 12.36 4.65
CA LEU A 304 -1.00 11.62 5.11
C LEU A 304 -0.93 11.68 6.64
N LEU A 305 -0.88 10.53 7.29
CA LEU A 305 -0.67 10.40 8.73
C LEU A 305 0.72 9.80 8.99
N ILE A 306 1.55 10.50 9.75
CA ILE A 306 2.92 10.12 10.08
C ILE A 306 2.99 9.68 11.55
N LEU A 307 3.23 8.40 11.77
CA LEU A 307 3.49 7.81 13.07
C LEU A 307 4.99 7.74 13.34
N GLY A 308 5.33 7.63 14.62
CA GLY A 308 6.69 7.49 15.10
C GLY A 308 6.89 8.25 16.41
N GLU A 309 7.96 7.96 17.12
CA GLU A 309 8.22 8.58 18.42
C GLU A 309 8.49 10.08 18.31
N THR A 310 8.54 10.77 19.45
CA THR A 310 8.97 12.16 19.51
C THR A 310 10.44 12.23 19.07
N GLY A 311 10.78 13.16 18.18
CA GLY A 311 12.17 13.36 17.76
C GLY A 311 12.69 12.51 16.60
N VAL A 312 11.91 11.55 16.06
CA VAL A 312 12.34 10.70 14.92
C VAL A 312 12.47 11.44 13.56
N GLY A 313 12.27 12.75 13.53
CA GLY A 313 12.44 13.56 12.32
C GLY A 313 11.17 13.83 11.50
N LYS A 314 9.97 13.64 12.07
CA LYS A 314 8.67 13.92 11.40
C LYS A 314 8.62 15.30 10.74
N ASN A 315 9.14 16.33 11.42
CA ASN A 315 9.21 17.70 10.91
C ASN A 315 10.11 17.85 9.68
N GLU A 316 11.31 17.27 9.72
CA GLU A 316 12.26 17.33 8.61
C GLU A 316 11.75 16.53 7.42
N PHE A 317 11.11 15.38 7.67
CA PHE A 317 10.44 14.57 6.66
C PHE A 317 9.36 15.37 5.92
N VAL A 318 8.51 16.12 6.64
CA VAL A 318 7.48 16.95 6.03
C VAL A 318 8.04 18.15 5.27
N LYS A 319 9.07 18.83 5.80
CA LYS A 319 9.75 19.92 5.08
C LYS A 319 10.31 19.44 3.74
N ALA A 320 10.88 18.25 3.74
CA ALA A 320 11.37 17.61 2.54
C ALA A 320 10.27 17.24 1.55
N LEU A 321 9.16 16.65 2.02
CA LEU A 321 8.01 16.39 1.17
C LEU A 321 7.45 17.67 0.55
N HIS A 322 7.32 18.74 1.33
CA HIS A 322 6.87 20.03 0.83
C HIS A 322 7.74 20.53 -0.33
N LYS A 323 9.07 20.51 -0.17
CA LYS A 323 10.02 20.92 -1.21
C LYS A 323 9.88 20.11 -2.51
N ASN A 324 9.45 18.86 -2.39
CA ASN A 324 9.32 17.91 -3.50
C ASN A 324 7.90 17.79 -4.08
N SER A 325 6.90 18.38 -3.43
CA SER A 325 5.51 18.42 -3.89
C SER A 325 5.27 19.46 -4.99
N GLN A 326 4.14 19.36 -5.68
CA GLN A 326 3.66 20.42 -6.59
C GLN A 326 3.36 21.74 -5.85
N ARG A 327 3.14 21.66 -4.53
CA ARG A 327 2.85 22.82 -3.66
C ARG A 327 4.10 23.48 -3.07
N LYS A 328 5.32 23.14 -3.53
CA LYS A 328 6.60 23.64 -3.01
C LYS A 328 6.77 25.16 -2.96
N THR A 329 6.06 25.90 -3.81
CA THR A 329 6.06 27.37 -3.84
C THR A 329 5.03 27.98 -2.89
N GLY A 330 4.09 27.17 -2.39
CA GLY A 330 3.09 27.55 -1.42
C GLY A 330 3.64 27.56 0.01
N PRO A 331 2.82 28.01 0.97
CA PRO A 331 3.20 28.04 2.37
C PRO A 331 3.22 26.63 2.99
N LEU A 332 4.28 26.30 3.73
CA LEU A 332 4.28 25.20 4.70
C LEU A 332 3.98 25.77 6.08
N VAL A 333 2.77 25.56 6.58
CA VAL A 333 2.34 26.03 7.90
C VAL A 333 2.33 24.85 8.86
N SER A 334 3.22 24.87 9.84
CA SER A 334 3.29 23.85 10.89
C SER A 334 2.59 24.33 12.15
N VAL A 335 1.80 23.44 12.77
CA VAL A 335 1.13 23.68 14.05
C VAL A 335 1.40 22.49 14.94
N ASN A 336 1.98 22.72 16.11
CA ASN A 336 2.10 21.69 17.14
C ASN A 336 0.90 21.81 18.07
N CYS A 337 -0.01 20.83 17.99
CA CYS A 337 -1.26 20.81 18.74
C CYS A 337 -1.03 20.59 20.25
N GLY A 338 0.05 19.91 20.64
CA GLY A 338 0.41 19.69 22.05
C GLY A 338 1.05 20.91 22.73
N ALA A 339 1.64 21.83 21.96
CA ALA A 339 2.30 23.04 22.49
C ALA A 339 1.33 24.21 22.74
N LEU A 340 0.13 24.17 22.17
CA LEU A 340 -0.86 25.23 22.29
C LEU A 340 -1.81 24.97 23.47
N PRO A 341 -2.14 25.99 24.29
CA PRO A 341 -3.19 25.86 25.29
C PRO A 341 -4.52 25.45 24.65
N LYS A 342 -5.24 24.49 25.24
CA LYS A 342 -6.48 23.92 24.69
C LYS A 342 -7.50 24.98 24.28
N ASP A 343 -7.64 26.03 25.09
CA ASP A 343 -8.59 27.14 24.87
C ASP A 343 -8.20 28.05 23.69
N LEU A 344 -6.94 28.00 23.25
CA LEU A 344 -6.43 28.83 22.15
C LEU A 344 -6.28 28.06 20.83
N VAL A 345 -6.15 26.73 20.88
CA VAL A 345 -5.96 25.85 19.70
C VAL A 345 -6.98 26.16 18.59
N GLU A 346 -8.24 26.35 18.95
CA GLU A 346 -9.31 26.62 17.98
C GLU A 346 -9.12 27.98 17.30
N SER A 347 -8.89 29.03 18.09
CA SER A 347 -8.66 30.37 17.57
C SER A 347 -7.39 30.44 16.71
N GLU A 348 -6.37 29.63 17.04
CA GLU A 348 -5.14 29.54 16.27
C GLU A 348 -5.36 28.83 14.92
N LEU A 349 -6.05 27.69 14.91
CA LEU A 349 -6.27 26.91 13.70
C LEU A 349 -7.24 27.58 12.72
N PHE A 350 -8.42 27.97 13.20
CA PHE A 350 -9.53 28.43 12.35
C PHE A 350 -9.54 29.96 12.20
N GLY A 351 -8.88 30.69 13.09
CA GLY A 351 -8.91 32.15 13.14
C GLY A 351 -10.22 32.68 13.71
N TYR A 352 -10.30 34.00 13.86
CA TYR A 352 -11.47 34.69 14.42
C TYR A 352 -11.66 36.06 13.78
N VAL A 353 -12.91 36.54 13.76
CA VAL A 353 -13.24 37.90 13.33
C VAL A 353 -13.05 38.90 14.47
N ALA A 354 -12.88 40.18 14.14
CA ALA A 354 -12.79 41.24 15.15
C ALA A 354 -14.02 41.22 16.08
N GLY A 355 -13.79 41.24 17.40
CA GLY A 355 -14.86 41.22 18.40
C GLY A 355 -15.49 39.85 18.67
N ALA A 356 -14.89 38.75 18.21
CA ALA A 356 -15.44 37.40 18.42
C ALA A 356 -15.56 36.97 19.90
N PHE A 357 -14.68 37.46 20.77
CA PHE A 357 -14.69 37.20 22.22
C PHE A 357 -13.96 38.32 23.00
N THR A 358 -14.12 38.35 24.32
CA THR A 358 -13.45 39.31 25.20
C THR A 358 -11.93 39.11 25.17
N GLY A 359 -11.18 40.11 24.69
CA GLY A 359 -9.72 40.03 24.50
C GLY A 359 -9.28 39.69 23.07
N ALA A 360 -10.21 39.49 22.14
CA ALA A 360 -9.88 39.31 20.72
C ALA A 360 -9.21 40.56 20.14
N ASN A 361 -8.20 40.37 19.29
CA ASN A 361 -7.55 41.47 18.57
C ASN A 361 -8.58 42.24 17.73
N SER A 362 -8.54 43.57 17.78
CA SER A 362 -9.44 44.45 17.03
C SER A 362 -9.35 44.30 15.51
N LYS A 363 -8.29 43.67 14.99
CA LYS A 363 -8.13 43.34 13.57
C LYS A 363 -8.55 41.91 13.20
N GLY A 364 -8.92 41.08 14.17
CA GLY A 364 -9.14 39.64 13.97
C GLY A 364 -7.84 38.86 13.70
N TYR A 365 -7.97 37.57 13.44
CA TYR A 365 -6.85 36.69 13.10
C TYR A 365 -7.24 35.71 12.01
N GLN A 366 -6.35 35.53 11.03
CA GLN A 366 -6.60 34.69 9.86
C GLN A 366 -6.68 33.20 10.22
N GLY A 367 -5.92 32.72 11.20
CA GLY A 367 -5.83 31.29 11.50
C GLY A 367 -4.90 30.53 10.56
N LYS A 368 -4.31 29.45 11.08
CA LYS A 368 -3.26 28.65 10.41
C LYS A 368 -3.74 27.97 9.14
N ILE A 369 -4.99 27.47 9.11
CA ILE A 369 -5.52 26.76 7.94
C ILE A 369 -5.61 27.70 6.73
N ARG A 370 -6.10 28.93 6.94
CA ARG A 370 -6.19 29.94 5.88
C ARG A 370 -4.81 30.48 5.47
N GLN A 371 -3.84 30.52 6.39
CA GLN A 371 -2.44 30.83 6.06
C GLN A 371 -1.80 29.74 5.19
N ALA A 372 -2.26 28.49 5.27
CA ALA A 372 -1.78 27.35 4.50
C ALA A 372 -2.46 27.20 3.12
N HIS A 373 -3.24 28.18 2.68
CA HIS A 373 -3.94 28.13 1.40
C HIS A 373 -2.94 28.00 0.23
N LYS A 374 -3.24 27.09 -0.72
CA LYS A 374 -2.36 26.65 -1.83
C LYS A 374 -1.05 25.98 -1.40
N GLY A 375 -0.94 25.63 -0.12
CA GLY A 375 0.25 25.00 0.46
C GLY A 375 -0.07 23.72 1.22
N ILE A 376 0.74 23.46 2.25
CA ILE A 376 0.62 22.31 3.16
C ILE A 376 0.38 22.82 4.57
N LEU A 377 -0.64 22.27 5.24
CA LEU A 377 -0.82 22.39 6.68
C LEU A 377 -0.31 21.11 7.33
N PHE A 378 0.70 21.27 8.18
CA PHE A 378 1.26 20.19 8.97
C PHE A 378 0.78 20.29 10.42
N LEU A 379 0.05 19.27 10.87
CA LEU A 379 -0.50 19.17 12.23
C LEU A 379 0.33 18.15 13.01
N ASP A 380 1.28 18.65 13.79
CA ASP A 380 2.10 17.85 14.69
C ASP A 380 1.35 17.58 15.99
N GLU A 381 1.50 16.37 16.51
CA GLU A 381 0.77 15.87 17.66
C GLU A 381 -0.76 16.02 17.57
N ILE A 382 -1.33 15.58 16.44
CA ILE A 382 -2.78 15.68 16.18
C ILE A 382 -3.65 15.04 17.27
N ALA A 383 -3.12 14.04 17.98
CA ALA A 383 -3.78 13.38 19.10
C ALA A 383 -4.06 14.31 20.29
N ASP A 384 -3.36 15.45 20.40
CA ASP A 384 -3.57 16.44 21.45
C ASP A 384 -4.66 17.47 21.11
N LEU A 385 -5.26 17.38 19.92
CA LEU A 385 -6.32 18.28 19.49
C LEU A 385 -7.60 18.07 20.34
N PRO A 386 -8.21 19.11 20.94
CA PRO A 386 -9.49 18.98 21.65
C PRO A 386 -10.63 18.49 20.74
N LEU A 387 -11.60 17.74 21.30
CA LEU A 387 -12.72 17.15 20.54
C LEU A 387 -13.54 18.17 19.73
N GLU A 388 -13.71 19.39 20.25
CA GLU A 388 -14.42 20.47 19.55
C GLU A 388 -13.67 20.92 18.29
N ALA A 389 -12.35 21.10 18.42
CA ALA A 389 -11.48 21.42 17.29
C ALA A 389 -11.37 20.25 16.29
N GLN A 390 -11.40 19.00 16.76
CA GLN A 390 -11.49 17.81 15.89
C GLN A 390 -12.75 17.83 15.02
N SER A 391 -13.91 18.16 15.61
CA SER A 391 -15.18 18.26 14.87
C SER A 391 -15.10 19.29 13.75
N ARG A 392 -14.50 20.46 14.01
CA ARG A 392 -14.34 21.51 12.99
C ARG A 392 -13.29 21.15 11.94
N LEU A 393 -12.20 20.50 12.33
CA LEU A 393 -11.17 20.04 11.41
C LEU A 393 -11.73 19.01 10.40
N LEU A 394 -12.64 18.14 10.85
CA LEU A 394 -13.34 17.21 9.97
C LEU A 394 -14.09 17.94 8.84
N HIS A 395 -14.82 19.02 9.15
CA HIS A 395 -15.49 19.85 8.14
C HIS A 395 -14.51 20.48 7.16
N VAL A 396 -13.34 20.93 7.63
CA VAL A 396 -12.29 21.44 6.74
C VAL A 396 -11.79 20.35 5.78
N LEU A 397 -11.60 19.12 6.26
CA LEU A 397 -11.15 17.98 5.47
C LEU A 397 -12.21 17.49 4.45
N GLN A 398 -13.49 17.64 4.76
CA GLN A 398 -14.61 17.21 3.92
C GLN A 398 -15.00 18.29 2.90
N ASP A 399 -15.32 19.48 3.39
CA ASP A 399 -15.96 20.54 2.62
C ASP A 399 -14.95 21.51 2.00
N LYS A 400 -13.66 21.39 2.36
CA LYS A 400 -12.59 22.30 1.95
C LYS A 400 -12.93 23.77 2.28
N THR A 401 -13.63 23.99 3.38
CA THR A 401 -13.97 25.32 3.87
C THR A 401 -13.61 25.49 5.34
N VAL A 402 -13.31 26.73 5.73
CA VAL A 402 -13.04 27.12 7.11
C VAL A 402 -14.06 28.18 7.53
N LEU A 403 -14.68 27.98 8.68
CA LEU A 403 -15.52 28.98 9.35
C LEU A 403 -14.74 29.62 10.51
N PRO A 404 -14.33 30.89 10.43
CA PRO A 404 -13.67 31.58 11.53
C PRO A 404 -14.58 31.70 12.75
N VAL A 405 -14.01 31.69 13.96
CA VAL A 405 -14.76 31.88 15.20
C VAL A 405 -15.46 33.25 15.17
N GLY A 406 -16.76 33.26 15.47
CA GLY A 406 -17.61 34.46 15.43
C GLY A 406 -18.05 34.90 14.03
N SER A 407 -17.74 34.14 12.98
CA SER A 407 -18.20 34.39 11.60
C SER A 407 -19.38 33.49 11.24
N ASN A 408 -20.27 34.00 10.37
CA ASN A 408 -21.30 33.20 9.68
C ASN A 408 -20.94 32.91 8.22
N GLN A 409 -19.75 33.36 7.78
CA GLN A 409 -19.27 33.19 6.42
C GLN A 409 -18.11 32.20 6.37
N SER A 410 -18.31 31.10 5.65
CA SER A 410 -17.28 30.10 5.36
C SER A 410 -16.35 30.57 4.23
N VAL A 411 -15.06 30.25 4.35
CA VAL A 411 -14.02 30.60 3.37
C VAL A 411 -13.46 29.33 2.75
N GLN A 412 -13.42 29.25 1.42
CA GLN A 412 -12.84 28.13 0.69
C GLN A 412 -11.32 28.06 0.91
N VAL A 413 -10.82 26.85 1.16
CA VAL A 413 -9.39 26.58 1.37
C VAL A 413 -8.93 25.39 0.54
N ASP A 414 -7.81 25.57 -0.17
CA ASP A 414 -7.13 24.49 -0.89
C ASP A 414 -5.80 24.21 -0.18
N THR A 415 -5.82 23.24 0.72
CA THR A 415 -4.66 22.90 1.55
C THR A 415 -4.53 21.38 1.63
N GLN A 416 -3.29 20.90 1.43
CA GLN A 416 -2.93 19.51 1.67
C GLN A 416 -2.63 19.37 3.16
N ILE A 417 -3.31 18.42 3.82
CA ILE A 417 -3.14 18.19 5.25
C ILE A 417 -2.21 16.99 5.45
N ILE A 418 -1.21 17.19 6.30
CA ILE A 418 -0.35 16.13 6.82
C ILE A 418 -0.48 16.18 8.34
N ALA A 419 -0.83 15.05 8.95
CA ALA A 419 -0.90 14.93 10.41
C ALA A 419 0.23 14.03 10.92
N ALA A 420 0.68 14.27 12.14
CA ALA A 420 1.66 13.43 12.81
C ALA A 420 1.29 13.22 14.28
N THR A 421 1.64 12.06 14.84
CA THR A 421 1.57 11.83 16.28
C THR A 421 2.46 10.65 16.70
N HIS A 422 2.86 10.63 17.97
CA HIS A 422 3.45 9.45 18.61
C HIS A 422 2.42 8.59 19.37
N LYS A 423 1.17 9.05 19.52
CA LYS A 423 0.14 8.36 20.30
C LYS A 423 -0.63 7.35 19.45
N ASP A 424 -1.11 6.30 20.11
CA ASP A 424 -1.99 5.30 19.50
C ASP A 424 -3.40 5.87 19.31
N LEU A 425 -3.70 6.33 18.10
CA LEU A 425 -5.01 6.91 17.76
C LEU A 425 -6.14 5.89 17.89
N ASP A 426 -5.91 4.60 17.63
CA ASP A 426 -6.96 3.57 17.77
C ASP A 426 -7.40 3.46 19.23
N SER A 427 -6.43 3.46 20.16
CA SER A 427 -6.70 3.46 21.59
C SER A 427 -7.47 4.72 22.02
N LEU A 428 -7.03 5.90 21.58
CA LEU A 428 -7.72 7.16 21.88
C LEU A 428 -9.14 7.24 21.31
N VAL A 429 -9.39 6.61 20.16
CA VAL A 429 -10.75 6.49 19.60
C VAL A 429 -11.61 5.60 20.49
N SER A 430 -11.08 4.45 20.95
CA SER A 430 -11.81 3.55 21.84
C SER A 430 -12.15 4.18 23.21
N GLU A 431 -11.29 5.08 23.68
CA GLU A 431 -11.48 5.85 24.92
C GLU A 431 -12.36 7.10 24.74
N GLY A 432 -12.78 7.42 23.51
CA GLY A 432 -13.59 8.61 23.22
C GLY A 432 -12.81 9.93 23.28
N LEU A 433 -11.48 9.88 23.33
CA LEU A 433 -10.59 11.05 23.34
C LEU A 433 -10.25 11.56 21.94
N PHE A 434 -10.44 10.71 20.92
CA PHE A 434 -10.29 11.08 19.52
C PHE A 434 -11.50 10.62 18.72
N ARG A 435 -12.00 11.47 17.80
CA ARG A 435 -13.19 11.13 17.02
C ARG A 435 -12.86 10.11 15.94
N GLN A 436 -13.67 9.06 15.90
CA GLN A 436 -13.53 7.98 14.92
C GLN A 436 -13.65 8.47 13.47
N ASP A 437 -14.57 9.40 13.18
CA ASP A 437 -14.78 9.94 11.84
C ASP A 437 -13.59 10.76 11.33
N LEU A 438 -12.98 11.59 12.19
CA LEU A 438 -11.75 12.31 11.89
C LEU A 438 -10.59 11.34 11.66
N TYR A 439 -10.46 10.30 12.49
CA TYR A 439 -9.41 9.29 12.33
C TYR A 439 -9.45 8.65 10.95
N TYR A 440 -10.61 8.14 10.52
CA TYR A 440 -10.75 7.55 9.18
C TYR A 440 -10.49 8.54 8.05
N ARG A 441 -10.78 9.83 8.24
CA ARG A 441 -10.51 10.86 7.23
C ARG A 441 -9.03 11.22 7.12
N LEU A 442 -8.28 11.10 8.22
CA LEU A 442 -6.83 11.29 8.26
C LEU A 442 -6.06 10.03 7.81
N ASN A 443 -6.64 8.85 7.99
CA ASN A 443 -6.10 7.55 7.60
C ASN A 443 -6.20 7.29 6.07
N GLY A 444 -5.70 8.23 5.26
CA GLY A 444 -5.59 8.04 3.81
C GLY A 444 -4.37 7.19 3.45
N LEU A 445 -3.20 7.62 3.91
CA LEU A 445 -1.98 6.83 3.95
C LEU A 445 -1.34 7.00 5.34
N ILE A 446 -1.02 5.87 5.99
CA ILE A 446 -0.20 5.86 7.20
C ILE A 446 1.23 5.48 6.83
N ILE A 447 2.18 6.25 7.32
CA ILE A 447 3.60 5.88 7.34
C ILE A 447 4.09 5.91 8.77
N GLU A 448 4.99 4.99 9.13
CA GLU A 448 5.60 4.95 10.46
C GLU A 448 7.10 5.13 10.30
N LEU A 449 7.64 6.23 10.83
CA LEU A 449 9.07 6.46 10.82
C LEU A 449 9.73 5.61 11.92
N PRO A 450 10.80 4.84 11.59
CA PRO A 450 11.46 3.98 12.55
C PRO A 450 12.15 4.79 13.64
N ARG A 451 12.35 4.17 14.81
CA ARG A 451 13.13 4.76 15.89
C ARG A 451 14.57 4.92 15.44
N PHE A 452 15.30 5.85 16.05
CA PHE A 452 16.70 6.05 15.66
C PHE A 452 17.54 4.79 15.86
N GLU A 453 17.28 4.01 16.93
CA GLU A 453 17.94 2.74 17.20
C GLU A 453 17.80 1.70 16.06
N GLU A 454 16.66 1.71 15.37
CA GLU A 454 16.27 0.72 14.36
C GLU A 454 16.76 1.07 12.96
N ARG A 455 17.39 2.24 12.78
CA ARG A 455 17.84 2.71 11.46
C ARG A 455 19.20 2.16 11.07
N ASP A 456 19.36 1.86 9.79
CA ASP A 456 20.62 1.43 9.19
C ASP A 456 21.57 2.61 8.93
N ASP A 457 21.04 3.83 8.87
CA ASP A 457 21.78 5.04 8.52
C ASP A 457 22.33 5.85 9.70
N LYS A 458 22.33 5.26 10.91
CA LYS A 458 22.75 5.94 12.16
C LYS A 458 24.10 6.64 12.05
N GLN A 459 25.10 5.93 11.52
CA GLN A 459 26.46 6.46 11.42
C GLN A 459 26.50 7.71 10.53
N GLN A 460 25.92 7.63 9.34
CA GLN A 460 25.87 8.73 8.39
C GLN A 460 25.08 9.90 8.97
N LEU A 461 23.97 9.66 9.67
CA LEU A 461 23.20 10.73 10.31
C LEU A 461 24.04 11.46 11.38
N ILE A 462 24.72 10.71 12.26
CA ILE A 462 25.61 11.27 13.29
C ILE A 462 26.72 12.11 12.65
N GLU A 463 27.40 11.55 11.65
CA GLU A 463 28.49 12.24 10.95
C GLU A 463 28.01 13.52 10.24
N ASN A 464 26.82 13.49 9.65
CA ASN A 464 26.25 14.67 8.98
C ASN A 464 25.81 15.75 9.96
N ILE A 465 25.21 15.38 11.10
CA ILE A 465 24.88 16.34 12.16
C ILE A 465 26.15 16.96 12.73
N HIS A 466 27.17 16.14 13.02
CA HIS A 466 28.47 16.63 13.46
C HIS A 466 29.07 17.60 12.45
N ARG A 467 29.11 17.25 11.15
CA ARG A 467 29.66 18.14 10.11
C ARG A 467 28.95 19.50 10.03
N ARG A 468 27.65 19.56 10.32
CA ARG A 468 26.88 20.82 10.31
C ARG A 468 27.15 21.72 11.51
N HIS A 469 27.57 21.15 12.64
CA HIS A 469 27.73 21.87 13.91
C HIS A 469 29.17 21.91 14.43
N ALA A 470 30.09 21.18 13.82
CA ALA A 470 31.49 21.16 14.18
C ALA A 470 32.11 22.55 14.03
N GLU A 471 32.90 22.96 15.02
CA GLU A 471 33.74 24.14 14.94
C GLU A 471 35.13 23.72 14.45
N SER A 472 35.63 24.32 13.37
CA SER A 472 36.97 24.02 12.82
C SER A 472 37.15 22.56 12.32
N GLU A 473 38.38 22.03 12.30
CA GLU A 473 38.71 20.65 11.87
C GLU A 473 38.37 19.57 12.92
N GLN A 474 37.35 19.80 13.76
CA GLN A 474 36.90 18.78 14.71
C GLN A 474 36.49 17.50 13.97
N GLN A 475 36.90 16.35 14.50
CA GLN A 475 36.56 15.03 13.98
C GLN A 475 36.05 14.15 15.11
N LEU A 476 35.07 13.30 14.80
CA LEU A 476 34.61 12.27 15.73
C LEU A 476 35.68 11.19 15.83
N CYS A 477 36.22 10.98 17.02
CA CYS A 477 37.13 9.85 17.22
C CYS A 477 36.35 8.52 17.08
N PRO A 478 36.96 7.45 16.52
CA PRO A 478 36.25 6.19 16.27
C PRO A 478 35.61 5.57 17.52
N HIS A 479 36.24 5.75 18.68
CA HIS A 479 35.71 5.25 19.95
C HIS A 479 34.41 5.96 20.36
N LEU A 480 34.35 7.29 20.23
CA LEU A 480 33.13 8.05 20.49
C LEU A 480 32.01 7.65 19.52
N LEU A 481 32.33 7.48 18.23
CA LEU A 481 31.34 7.04 17.23
C LEU A 481 30.75 5.67 17.60
N SER A 482 31.58 4.71 18.03
CA SER A 482 31.10 3.41 18.49
C SER A 482 30.16 3.52 19.69
N LEU A 483 30.46 4.41 20.65
CA LEU A 483 29.59 4.66 21.81
C LEU A 483 28.24 5.24 21.36
N LEU A 484 28.25 6.24 20.47
CA LEU A 484 27.05 6.87 19.92
C LEU A 484 26.18 5.86 19.14
N LEU A 485 26.78 4.93 18.41
CA LEU A 485 26.08 3.88 17.66
C LEU A 485 25.46 2.80 18.56
N SER A 486 26.06 2.54 19.72
CA SER A 486 25.58 1.57 20.72
C SER A 486 24.55 2.13 21.70
N TYR A 487 24.39 3.46 21.74
CA TYR A 487 23.40 4.11 22.61
C TYR A 487 21.99 3.96 22.02
N SER A 488 20.99 3.82 22.89
CA SER A 488 19.61 3.52 22.47
C SER A 488 18.82 4.73 21.98
N TRP A 489 19.22 5.95 22.36
CA TRP A 489 18.54 7.21 21.97
C TRP A 489 17.03 7.20 22.25
N PRO A 490 16.62 7.17 23.54
CA PRO A 490 15.21 7.08 23.94
C PRO A 490 14.40 8.36 23.66
#